data_AF-A0A7C1NYT5-F1
#
_entry.id   AF-A0A7C1NYT5-F1
#
_cell.length_a   1.000
_cell.length_b   1.000
_cell.length_c   1.000
_cell.angle_alpha   90.00
_cell.angle_beta   90.00
_cell.angle_gamma   90.00
#
_symmetry.space_group_name_H-M   'P 1'
#
loop_
_entity.id
_entity.type
_entity.pdbx_description
1 polymer ?
#
loop_
_entity_poly.entity_id
_entity_poly.type
_entity_poly.pdbx_seq_one_letter_code
_entity_poly.pdbx_strand_id
1 'polypeptide(L)'
;MRYREPFTIFPRKINNGKVVYYYRTYDNDGNRTTARTTGQSNKTATRTYVIELLKSGKLVPKKDPIFKDYVFSWWRWDECPYVLGKRARGKNKIAQTYVYHCRSYLDHHILPSFGKYRISAIRPKIIETWLLDLRNKPSRLGTPLSPTTVNQCQLTLKTVSYTHL
;
A
#
# COMPACT_ATOMS: atom_id res chain seq x y z
N MET A 1 -31.24 -20.92 4.42
CA MET A 1 -29.93 -20.22 4.39
C MET A 1 -29.63 -19.73 5.81
N ARG A 2 -28.60 -20.24 6.51
CA ARG A 2 -28.26 -19.76 7.86
C ARG A 2 -27.64 -18.35 7.73
N TYR A 3 -28.31 -17.33 8.27
CA TYR A 3 -27.74 -16.00 8.37
C TYR A 3 -26.44 -16.07 9.20
N ARG A 4 -25.34 -15.58 8.62
CA ARG A 4 -24.04 -15.48 9.29
C ARG A 4 -23.83 -14.03 9.65
N GLU A 5 -23.64 -13.74 10.94
CA GLU A 5 -23.38 -12.37 11.38
C GLU A 5 -22.11 -11.84 10.67
N PRO A 6 -22.11 -10.57 10.20
CA PRO A 6 -21.01 -9.99 9.42
C PRO A 6 -19.72 -9.81 10.24
N PHE A 7 -19.82 -9.87 11.57
CA PHE A 7 -18.70 -9.77 12.49
C PHE A 7 -18.97 -10.62 13.73
N THR A 8 -17.91 -10.94 14.47
CA THR A 8 -17.99 -11.61 15.77
C THR A 8 -17.30 -10.76 16.83
N ILE A 9 -17.91 -10.62 18.00
CA ILE A 9 -17.37 -9.87 19.15
C ILE A 9 -17.01 -10.85 20.26
N PHE A 10 -15.83 -10.71 20.84
CA PHE A 10 -15.37 -11.57 21.93
C PHE A 10 -14.49 -10.81 22.94
N PRO A 11 -14.53 -11.16 24.23
CA PRO A 11 -13.70 -10.53 25.26
C PRO A 11 -12.26 -11.09 25.24
N ARG A 12 -11.28 -10.25 25.58
CA ARG A 12 -9.89 -10.66 25.87
C ARG A 12 -9.39 -9.97 27.13
N LYS A 13 -8.77 -10.74 28.02
CA LYS A 13 -8.04 -10.19 29.18
C LYS A 13 -6.70 -9.63 28.71
N ILE A 14 -6.40 -8.38 29.06
CA ILE A 14 -5.08 -7.79 28.84
C ILE A 14 -4.18 -7.97 30.06
N ASN A 15 -2.86 -7.79 29.92
CA ASN A 15 -1.89 -8.01 30.99
C ASN A 15 -2.20 -7.23 32.29
N ASN A 16 -2.91 -6.11 32.17
CA ASN A 16 -3.34 -5.28 33.30
C ASN A 16 -4.67 -5.75 33.96
N GLY A 17 -5.07 -7.00 33.79
CA GLY A 17 -6.29 -7.61 34.37
C GLY A 17 -7.63 -7.14 33.77
N LYS A 18 -7.66 -6.02 33.05
CA LYS A 18 -8.87 -5.48 32.42
C LYS A 18 -9.37 -6.37 31.27
N VAL A 19 -10.69 -6.43 31.09
CA VAL A 19 -11.31 -7.08 29.94
C VAL A 19 -11.58 -6.04 28.86
N VAL A 20 -11.05 -6.26 27.66
CA VAL A 20 -11.30 -5.44 26.48
C VAL A 20 -11.96 -6.31 25.42
N TYR A 21 -12.98 -5.79 24.77
CA TYR A 21 -13.68 -6.49 23.71
C TYR A 21 -12.98 -6.29 22.35
N TYR A 22 -12.88 -7.37 21.61
CA TYR A 22 -12.34 -7.42 20.26
C TYR A 22 -13.47 -7.78 19.28
N TYR A 23 -13.35 -7.33 18.04
CA TYR A 23 -14.17 -7.77 16.93
C TYR A 23 -13.33 -8.43 15.84
N ARG A 24 -13.97 -9.31 15.07
CA ARG A 24 -13.37 -10.01 13.93
C ARG A 24 -14.35 -10.00 12.77
N THR A 25 -13.86 -9.83 11.55
CA THR A 25 -14.69 -9.86 10.34
C THR A 25 -14.31 -11.07 9.48
N TYR A 26 -15.04 -11.26 8.39
CA TYR A 26 -14.71 -12.23 7.36
C TYR A 26 -14.25 -11.48 6.11
N ASP A 27 -13.27 -12.02 5.39
CA ASP A 27 -12.90 -11.52 4.06
C ASP A 27 -13.86 -12.07 2.99
N ASN A 28 -13.67 -11.62 1.75
CA ASN A 28 -14.50 -12.05 0.61
C ASN A 28 -14.41 -13.55 0.33
N ASP A 29 -13.33 -14.20 0.77
CA ASP A 29 -13.08 -15.64 0.62
C ASP A 29 -13.64 -16.45 1.82
N GLY A 30 -14.32 -15.78 2.76
CA GLY A 30 -14.93 -16.39 3.93
C GLY A 30 -13.97 -16.70 5.09
N ASN A 31 -12.70 -16.29 4.99
CA ASN A 31 -11.69 -16.48 6.01
C ASN A 31 -11.79 -15.38 7.09
N ARG A 32 -11.36 -15.71 8.31
CA ARG A 32 -11.41 -14.79 9.45
C ARG A 32 -10.27 -13.78 9.38
N THR A 33 -10.59 -12.48 9.35
CA THR A 33 -9.60 -11.39 9.39
C THR A 33 -8.93 -11.27 10.76
N THR A 34 -7.87 -10.48 10.89
CA THR A 34 -7.21 -10.25 12.19
C THR A 34 -8.16 -9.58 13.18
N ALA A 35 -8.21 -10.08 14.41
CA ALA A 35 -9.04 -9.49 15.46
C ALA A 35 -8.55 -8.09 15.85
N ARG A 36 -9.49 -7.18 16.08
CA ARG A 36 -9.22 -5.77 16.38
C ARG A 36 -9.90 -5.37 17.67
N THR A 37 -9.19 -4.61 18.49
CA THR A 37 -9.73 -4.06 19.74
C THR A 37 -10.70 -2.93 19.44
N THR A 38 -11.81 -2.86 20.18
CA THR A 38 -12.68 -1.67 20.18
C THR A 38 -12.31 -0.67 21.27
N GLY A 39 -11.38 -1.03 22.17
CA GLY A 39 -11.07 -0.25 23.37
C GLY A 39 -12.18 -0.23 24.41
N GLN A 40 -13.33 -0.87 24.12
CA GLN A 40 -14.49 -0.88 25.00
C GLN A 40 -14.42 -2.06 25.97
N SER A 41 -14.81 -1.83 27.22
CA SER A 41 -14.93 -2.85 28.27
C SER A 41 -16.32 -3.48 28.34
N ASN A 42 -17.28 -2.99 27.54
CA ASN A 42 -18.67 -3.45 27.51
C ASN A 42 -19.04 -4.04 26.13
N LYS A 43 -19.71 -5.19 26.12
CA LYS A 43 -20.20 -5.88 24.92
C LYS A 43 -21.19 -5.04 24.11
N THR A 44 -22.11 -4.33 24.79
CA THR A 44 -23.14 -3.50 24.13
C THR A 44 -22.50 -2.30 23.44
N ALA A 45 -21.64 -1.56 24.15
CA ALA A 45 -20.88 -0.44 23.58
C ALA A 45 -20.01 -0.89 22.40
N THR A 46 -19.40 -2.07 22.50
CA THR A 46 -18.66 -2.69 21.40
C THR A 46 -19.55 -2.96 20.19
N ARG A 47 -20.75 -3.52 20.39
CA ARG A 47 -21.66 -3.83 19.30
C ARG A 47 -22.10 -2.56 18.57
N THR A 48 -22.44 -1.51 19.29
CA THR A 48 -22.78 -0.20 18.71
C THR A 48 -21.62 0.35 17.86
N TYR A 49 -20.42 0.37 18.41
CA TYR A 49 -19.21 0.83 17.70
C TYR A 49 -18.95 0.04 16.40
N VAL A 50 -19.06 -1.29 16.45
CA VAL A 50 -18.83 -2.14 15.28
C VAL A 50 -19.95 -1.96 14.22
N ILE A 51 -21.19 -1.72 14.65
CA ILE A 51 -22.30 -1.39 13.74
C ILE A 51 -22.07 -0.04 13.05
N GLU A 52 -21.55 0.97 13.75
CA GLU A 52 -21.18 2.25 13.15
C GLU A 52 -20.06 2.10 12.12
N LEU A 53 -19.06 1.27 12.42
CA LEU A 53 -18.02 0.92 11.44
C LEU A 53 -18.60 0.20 10.22
N LEU A 54 -19.59 -0.68 10.40
CA LEU A 54 -20.28 -1.37 9.32
C LEU A 54 -21.05 -0.37 8.44
N LYS A 55 -21.86 0.50 9.05
CA LYS A 55 -22.64 1.53 8.35
C LYS A 55 -21.75 2.51 7.58
N SER A 56 -20.59 2.85 8.12
CA SER A 56 -19.63 3.75 7.47
C SER A 56 -18.70 3.07 6.46
N GLY A 57 -18.85 1.75 6.23
CA GLY A 57 -17.98 0.99 5.32
C GLY A 57 -16.53 0.86 5.79
N LYS A 58 -16.24 1.17 7.06
CA LYS A 58 -14.90 1.13 7.66
C LYS A 58 -14.64 -0.14 8.48
N LEU A 59 -15.63 -1.03 8.56
CA LEU A 59 -15.57 -2.27 9.33
C LEU A 59 -14.38 -3.15 8.92
N VAL A 60 -14.16 -3.29 7.62
CA VAL A 60 -12.96 -3.92 7.10
C VAL A 60 -12.02 -2.80 6.67
N PRO A 61 -10.86 -2.62 7.32
CA PRO A 61 -9.85 -1.68 6.84
C PRO A 61 -9.46 -2.05 5.41
N LYS A 62 -9.31 -1.05 4.54
CA LYS A 62 -8.64 -1.29 3.26
C LYS A 62 -7.23 -1.83 3.54
N LYS A 63 -6.81 -2.88 2.82
CA LYS A 63 -5.43 -3.37 2.88
C LYS A 63 -4.52 -2.20 2.51
N ASP A 64 -3.67 -1.79 3.44
CA ASP A 64 -2.66 -0.75 3.25
C ASP A 64 -1.29 -1.40 3.31
N PRO A 65 -0.85 -2.03 2.20
CA PRO A 65 0.40 -2.77 2.17
C PRO A 65 1.59 -1.82 2.30
N ILE A 66 2.73 -2.39 2.68
CA ILE A 66 4.01 -1.71 2.62
C ILE A 66 4.37 -1.51 1.14
N PHE A 67 4.95 -0.36 0.81
CA PHE A 67 5.26 0.04 -0.56
C PHE A 67 6.15 -0.99 -1.26
N LYS A 68 7.15 -1.55 -0.56
CA LYS A 68 8.02 -2.60 -1.12
C LYS A 68 7.24 -3.82 -1.61
N ASP A 69 6.27 -4.29 -0.83
CA ASP A 69 5.46 -5.46 -1.16
C ASP A 69 4.53 -5.14 -2.33
N TYR A 70 3.99 -3.93 -2.34
CA TYR A 70 3.13 -3.43 -3.41
C TYR A 70 3.85 -3.35 -4.77
N VAL A 71 5.10 -2.86 -4.77
CA VAL A 71 5.88 -2.67 -6.00
C VAL A 71 6.73 -3.87 -6.40
N PHE A 72 6.58 -5.01 -5.74
CA PHE A 72 7.45 -6.17 -5.92
C PHE A 72 7.56 -6.61 -7.39
N SER A 73 6.42 -6.82 -8.05
CA SER A 73 6.33 -7.24 -9.46
C SER A 73 6.31 -6.07 -10.44
N TRP A 74 6.35 -4.83 -9.96
CA TRP A 74 6.29 -3.65 -10.82
C TRP A 74 7.51 -3.56 -11.74
N TRP A 75 7.27 -3.14 -12.99
CA TRP A 75 8.28 -3.02 -14.04
C TRP A 75 9.01 -4.32 -14.38
N ARG A 76 8.42 -5.48 -14.08
CA ARG A 76 8.87 -6.77 -14.62
C ARG A 76 8.12 -7.08 -15.91
N TRP A 77 8.85 -7.50 -16.94
CA TRP A 77 8.33 -7.59 -18.31
C TRP A 77 7.11 -8.52 -18.47
N ASP A 78 7.13 -9.66 -17.79
CA ASP A 78 6.10 -10.70 -17.90
C ASP A 78 5.23 -10.85 -16.63
N GLU A 79 5.51 -10.07 -15.57
CA GLU A 79 4.77 -10.16 -14.30
C GLU A 79 3.97 -8.90 -13.98
N CYS A 80 4.38 -7.73 -14.51
CA CYS A 80 3.75 -6.47 -14.13
C CYS A 80 2.41 -6.28 -14.87
N PRO A 81 1.27 -6.17 -14.15
CA PRO A 81 -0.04 -5.99 -14.80
C PRO A 81 -0.13 -4.75 -15.70
N TYR A 82 0.55 -3.66 -15.34
CA TYR A 82 0.64 -2.46 -16.18
C TYR A 82 1.33 -2.75 -17.53
N VAL A 83 2.47 -3.44 -17.49
CA VAL A 83 3.25 -3.79 -18.69
C VAL A 83 2.45 -4.77 -19.56
N LEU A 84 1.89 -5.81 -18.96
CA LEU A 84 1.02 -6.77 -19.64
C LEU A 84 -0.18 -6.07 -20.30
N GLY A 85 -0.84 -5.17 -19.57
CA GLY A 85 -1.97 -4.40 -20.09
C GLY A 85 -1.62 -3.40 -21.20
N LYS A 86 -0.38 -2.90 -21.25
CA LYS A 86 0.12 -2.10 -22.39
C LYS A 86 0.40 -2.98 -23.59
N ARG A 87 1.06 -4.13 -23.39
CA ARG A 87 1.37 -5.11 -24.44
C ARG A 87 0.10 -5.68 -25.09
N ALA A 88 -0.93 -5.97 -24.29
CA ALA A 88 -2.23 -6.42 -24.76
C ALA A 88 -2.92 -5.41 -25.70
N ARG A 89 -2.62 -4.10 -25.55
CA ARG A 89 -3.14 -3.01 -26.40
C ARG A 89 -2.30 -2.77 -27.67
N GLY A 90 -1.24 -3.55 -27.89
CA GLY A 90 -0.43 -3.51 -29.11
C GLY A 90 1.08 -3.63 -28.86
N LYS A 91 1.79 -4.24 -29.80
CA LYS A 91 3.24 -4.55 -29.71
C LYS A 91 4.14 -3.32 -29.49
N ASN A 92 3.74 -2.15 -29.97
CA ASN A 92 4.53 -0.91 -29.90
C ASN A 92 4.09 0.05 -28.79
N LYS A 93 3.25 -0.39 -27.85
CA LYS A 93 2.73 0.48 -26.79
C LYS A 93 3.67 0.64 -25.60
N ILE A 94 4.67 -0.23 -25.46
CA ILE A 94 5.70 -0.13 -24.44
C ILE A 94 6.98 -0.84 -24.89
N ALA A 95 8.11 -0.16 -24.76
CA ALA A 95 9.42 -0.73 -25.08
C ALA A 95 10.00 -1.47 -23.87
N GLN A 96 10.67 -2.60 -24.11
CA GLN A 96 11.32 -3.37 -23.04
C GLN A 96 12.44 -2.59 -22.36
N THR A 97 13.19 -1.79 -23.12
CA THR A 97 14.23 -0.89 -22.60
C THR A 97 13.64 0.13 -21.62
N TYR A 98 12.49 0.72 -21.94
CA TYR A 98 11.78 1.63 -21.03
C TYR A 98 11.42 0.94 -19.70
N VAL A 99 10.87 -0.27 -19.76
CA VAL A 99 10.53 -1.06 -18.56
C VAL A 99 11.77 -1.34 -17.72
N TYR A 100 12.88 -1.71 -18.35
CA TYR A 100 14.15 -1.93 -17.67
C TYR A 100 14.68 -0.67 -16.97
N HIS A 101 14.63 0.49 -17.63
CA HIS A 101 15.02 1.76 -17.01
C HIS A 101 14.14 2.11 -15.82
N CYS A 102 12.81 1.98 -15.96
CA CYS A 102 11.88 2.19 -14.84
C CYS A 102 12.14 1.24 -13.67
N ARG A 103 12.46 -0.03 -13.95
CA ARG A 103 12.85 -0.98 -12.90
C ARG A 103 14.12 -0.54 -12.18
N SER A 104 15.13 -0.11 -12.93
CA SER A 104 16.37 0.40 -12.35
C SER A 104 16.13 1.63 -11.47
N TYR A 105 15.28 2.58 -11.89
CA TYR A 105 14.91 3.72 -11.07
C TYR A 105 14.16 3.30 -9.80
N LEU A 106 13.24 2.34 -9.93
CA LEU A 106 12.51 1.77 -8.79
C LEU A 106 13.47 1.18 -7.76
N ASP A 107 14.41 0.33 -8.18
CA ASP A 107 15.29 -0.39 -7.28
C ASP A 107 16.35 0.51 -6.61
N HIS A 108 16.94 1.46 -7.34
CA HIS A 108 18.09 2.23 -6.85
C HIS A 108 17.75 3.59 -6.22
N HIS A 109 16.57 4.14 -6.51
CA HIS A 109 16.21 5.50 -6.08
C HIS A 109 14.88 5.54 -5.32
N ILE A 110 13.87 4.78 -5.74
CA ILE A 110 12.53 4.85 -5.15
C ILE A 110 12.42 3.91 -3.93
N LEU A 111 12.78 2.63 -4.07
CA LEU A 111 12.70 1.64 -3.00
C LEU A 111 13.53 2.00 -1.76
N PRO A 112 14.76 2.53 -1.86
CA PRO A 112 15.54 2.91 -0.68
C PRO A 112 14.85 3.99 0.17
N SER A 113 14.10 4.89 -0.46
CA SER A 113 13.40 5.98 0.22
C SER A 113 12.02 5.55 0.71
N PHE A 114 11.22 4.89 -0.14
CA PHE A 114 9.82 4.62 0.14
C PHE A 114 9.51 3.20 0.61
N GLY A 115 10.44 2.25 0.47
CA GLY A 115 10.18 0.82 0.67
C GLY A 115 9.57 0.46 2.02
N LYS A 116 9.88 1.21 3.08
CA LYS A 116 9.34 1.02 4.44
C LYS A 116 7.99 1.70 4.70
N TYR A 117 7.55 2.60 3.82
CA TYR A 117 6.32 3.33 3.99
C TYR A 117 5.13 2.45 3.61
N ARG A 118 4.00 2.64 4.27
CA ARG A 118 2.72 2.17 3.74
C ARG A 118 2.31 3.07 2.57
N ILE A 119 1.57 2.54 1.59
CA ILE A 119 1.12 3.33 0.43
C ILE A 119 0.36 4.58 0.90
N SER A 120 -0.55 4.44 1.86
CA SER A 120 -1.35 5.56 2.38
C SER A 120 -0.53 6.66 3.06
N ALA A 121 0.69 6.34 3.48
CA ALA A 121 1.58 7.28 4.16
C ALA A 121 2.40 8.13 3.19
N ILE A 122 2.50 7.76 1.91
CA ILE A 122 3.27 8.50 0.90
C ILE A 122 2.45 9.72 0.44
N ARG A 123 2.68 10.86 1.09
CA ARG A 123 2.01 12.15 0.83
C ARG A 123 2.82 13.02 -0.14
N PRO A 124 2.18 13.98 -0.85
CA PRO A 124 2.88 14.90 -1.76
C PRO A 124 4.11 15.57 -1.12
N LYS A 125 3.99 16.03 0.13
CA LYS A 125 5.10 16.62 0.88
C LYS A 125 6.33 15.70 0.98
N ILE A 126 6.13 14.40 1.21
CA ILE A 126 7.25 13.44 1.31
C ILE A 126 7.90 13.25 -0.06
N ILE A 127 7.10 13.25 -1.13
CA ILE A 127 7.61 13.16 -2.51
C ILE A 127 8.44 14.40 -2.85
N GLU A 128 7.96 15.60 -2.52
CA GLU A 128 8.69 16.85 -2.75
C GLU A 128 10.04 16.88 -2.01
N THR A 129 10.05 16.52 -0.72
CA THR A 129 11.30 16.41 0.05
C THR A 129 12.24 15.40 -0.58
N TRP A 130 11.74 14.22 -0.96
CA TRP A 130 12.56 13.21 -1.63
C TRP A 130 13.14 13.68 -2.97
N LEU A 131 12.42 14.48 -3.76
CA LEU A 131 12.95 15.03 -5.02
C LEU A 131 14.11 15.99 -4.80
N LEU A 132 14.06 16.80 -3.73
CA LEU A 132 15.17 17.67 -3.34
C LEU A 132 16.38 16.85 -2.89
N ASP A 133 16.16 15.83 -2.05
CA ASP A 133 17.23 14.93 -1.61
C ASP A 133 17.86 14.17 -2.79
N LEU A 134 17.03 13.70 -3.73
CA LEU A 134 17.47 12.98 -4.91
C LEU A 134 18.32 13.86 -5.82
N ARG A 135 17.97 15.13 -6.00
CA ARG A 135 18.78 16.09 -6.77
C ARG A 135 20.18 16.27 -6.18
N ASN A 136 20.30 16.24 -4.85
CA ASN A 136 21.58 16.42 -4.16
C ASN A 136 22.39 15.12 -4.03
N LYS A 137 21.79 13.96 -4.33
CA LYS A 137 22.48 12.68 -4.29
C LYS A 137 23.60 12.64 -5.34
N PRO A 138 24.84 12.27 -4.97
CA PRO A 138 25.92 12.12 -5.93
C PRO A 138 25.64 10.93 -6.86
N SER A 139 25.92 11.15 -8.13
CA SER A 139 25.97 10.12 -9.16
C SER A 139 27.26 9.29 -9.02
N ARG A 140 27.42 8.27 -9.87
CA ARG A 140 28.66 7.47 -9.94
C ARG A 140 29.91 8.32 -10.25
N LEU A 141 29.73 9.49 -10.85
CA LEU A 141 30.80 10.42 -11.19
C LEU A 141 31.07 11.45 -10.09
N GLY A 142 30.44 11.32 -8.91
CA GLY A 142 30.58 12.25 -7.78
C GLY A 142 29.82 13.57 -7.96
N THR A 143 29.22 13.82 -9.13
CA THR A 143 28.39 15.00 -9.40
C THR A 143 26.92 14.78 -9.03
N PRO A 144 26.15 15.83 -8.69
CA PRO A 144 24.72 15.71 -8.44
C PRO A 144 23.95 15.02 -9.59
N LEU A 145 22.88 14.29 -9.27
CA LEU A 145 22.05 13.65 -10.28
C LEU A 145 21.46 14.67 -11.26
N SER A 146 21.41 14.30 -12.54
CA SER A 146 20.86 15.18 -13.57
C SER A 146 19.35 15.43 -13.34
N PRO A 147 18.84 16.63 -13.66
CA PRO A 147 17.41 16.93 -13.56
C PRO A 147 16.55 15.92 -14.34
N THR A 148 17.03 15.47 -15.51
CA THR A 148 16.38 14.43 -16.32
C THR A 148 16.19 13.13 -15.53
N THR A 149 17.21 12.68 -14.79
CA THR A 149 17.13 11.45 -13.99
C THR A 149 16.12 11.59 -12.85
N VAL A 150 16.13 12.74 -12.16
CA VAL A 150 15.16 13.05 -11.09
C VAL A 150 13.73 13.01 -11.65
N ASN A 151 13.51 13.64 -12.81
CA ASN A 151 12.20 13.63 -13.48
C ASN A 151 11.76 12.22 -13.87
N GLN A 152 12.67 11.38 -14.40
CA GLN A 152 12.35 9.98 -14.73
C GLN A 152 11.98 9.16 -13.48
N CYS A 153 12.66 9.39 -12.35
CA CYS A 153 12.30 8.75 -11.08
C CYS A 153 10.90 9.19 -10.62
N GLN A 154 10.56 10.48 -10.74
CA GLN A 154 9.23 10.99 -10.42
C GLN A 154 8.14 10.39 -11.33
N LEU A 155 8.38 10.32 -12.64
CA LEU A 155 7.44 9.73 -13.59
C LEU A 155 7.22 8.23 -13.34
N THR A 156 8.30 7.52 -13.00
CA THR A 156 8.25 6.11 -12.61
C THR A 156 7.39 5.91 -11.36
N LEU A 157 7.60 6.73 -10.32
CA LEU A 157 6.78 6.70 -9.10
C LEU A 157 5.32 7.04 -9.38
N LYS A 158 5.05 8.10 -10.17
CA LYS A 158 3.69 8.50 -10.53
C LYS A 158 2.93 7.35 -11.21
N THR A 159 3.56 6.67 -12.18
CA THR A 159 2.91 5.56 -12.91
C THR A 159 2.49 4.43 -11.96
N VAL A 160 3.32 4.14 -10.96
CA VAL A 160 3.06 3.13 -9.93
C VAL A 160 1.87 3.55 -9.03
N SER A 161 1.76 4.84 -8.71
CA SER A 161 0.70 5.37 -7.84
C SER A 161 -0.66 5.56 -8.54
N TYR A 162 -0.69 5.92 -9.82
CA TYR A 162 -1.95 6.14 -10.58
C TYR A 162 -2.79 4.88 -10.78
N THR A 163 -2.26 3.69 -10.51
CA THR A 163 -2.99 2.43 -10.69
C THR A 163 -3.82 2.06 -9.45
N HIS A 164 -3.76 2.86 -8.38
CA HIS A 164 -4.46 2.65 -7.11
C HIS A 164 -5.34 3.84 -6.66
N LEU A 165 -5.43 4.90 -7.47
CA LEU A 165 -6.38 6.00 -7.31
C LEU A 165 -7.52 5.86 -8.32
#